data_AF-A0A0J1D9S3-F1
#
_entry.id   AF-A0A0J1D9S3-F1
#
_cell.length_a   1.000
_cell.length_b   1.000
_cell.length_c   1.000
_cell.angle_alpha   90.00
_cell.angle_beta   90.00
_cell.angle_gamma   90.00
#
_symmetry.space_group_name_H-M   'P 1'
#
loop_
_entity.id
_entity.type
_entity.pdbx_description
1 polymer ?
#
loop_
_entity_poly.entity_id
_entity_poly.type
_entity_poly.pdbx_seq_one_letter_code
_entity_poly.pdbx_strand_id
1 'polypeptide(L)'
;MRIAKNESGTVLVELALLLVPLMVLAFGITEFGRAVYQYNALAKGVRDAARYLSQYAPGDAASQDAAKSLVVCGRTDCTKVPPLVPGMSSSLVKVRDRISDPAQFNLQPTGRGVVNLVRVEVVGFTFASAVPGFVRNIVFGPIQATMVQAL
;
A
#
# COMPACT_ATOMS: atom_id res chain seq x y z
N MET A 1 39.29 -12.83 -54.68
CA MET A 1 39.72 -12.47 -53.31
C MET A 1 38.45 -12.19 -52.48
N ARG A 2 38.04 -13.10 -51.60
CA ARG A 2 36.85 -12.91 -50.73
C ARG A 2 37.33 -12.28 -49.43
N ILE A 3 36.98 -11.01 -49.22
CA ILE A 3 37.25 -10.30 -47.97
C ILE A 3 36.28 -10.85 -46.93
N ALA A 4 36.80 -11.46 -45.87
CA ALA A 4 35.98 -11.90 -44.75
C ALA A 4 35.44 -10.65 -44.04
N LYS A 5 34.11 -10.47 -44.07
CA LYS A 5 33.43 -9.39 -43.35
C LYS A 5 33.45 -9.70 -41.86
N ASN A 6 34.06 -8.82 -41.08
CA ASN A 6 34.10 -8.94 -39.63
C ASN A 6 32.80 -8.37 -39.03
N GLU A 7 31.76 -9.20 -38.92
CA GLU A 7 30.44 -8.85 -38.39
C GLU A 7 30.41 -8.69 -36.85
N SER A 8 31.50 -9.05 -36.15
CA SER A 8 31.54 -9.12 -34.68
C SER A 8 31.34 -7.77 -33.97
N GLY A 9 31.75 -6.66 -34.59
CA GLY A 9 31.51 -5.31 -34.04
C GLY A 9 30.07 -4.83 -34.22
N THR A 10 29.42 -5.24 -35.30
CA THR A 10 28.03 -4.84 -35.64
C THR A 10 27.04 -5.40 -34.62
N VAL A 11 27.23 -6.65 -34.20
CA VAL A 11 26.37 -7.33 -33.22
C VAL A 11 26.35 -6.59 -31.87
N LEU A 12 27.50 -6.07 -31.43
CA LEU A 12 27.59 -5.31 -30.18
C LEU A 12 26.80 -4.00 -30.25
N VAL A 13 26.82 -3.32 -31.40
CA VAL A 13 26.09 -2.07 -31.62
C VAL A 13 24.59 -2.32 -31.69
N GLU A 14 24.16 -3.37 -32.38
CA GLU A 14 22.74 -3.77 -32.41
C GLU A 14 22.21 -4.12 -31.02
N LEU A 15 22.99 -4.87 -30.23
CA LEU A 15 22.64 -5.16 -28.84
C LEU A 15 22.54 -3.86 -28.02
N ALA A 16 23.50 -2.94 -28.16
CA ALA A 16 23.49 -1.68 -27.41
C ALA A 16 22.23 -0.84 -27.73
N LEU A 17 21.80 -0.80 -29.00
CA LEU A 17 20.57 -0.13 -29.41
C LEU A 17 19.32 -0.79 -28.83
N LEU A 18 19.26 -2.12 -28.80
CA LEU A 18 18.13 -2.87 -28.23
C LEU A 18 18.11 -2.85 -26.68
N LEU A 19 19.28 -2.74 -26.06
CA LEU A 19 19.42 -2.74 -24.61
C LEU A 19 18.68 -1.54 -23.98
N VAL A 20 18.72 -0.37 -24.61
CA VAL A 20 18.09 0.85 -24.07
C VAL A 20 16.58 0.68 -23.83
N PRO A 21 15.73 0.35 -24.84
CA PRO A 21 14.31 0.14 -24.60
C PRO A 21 14.04 -1.08 -23.71
N LEU A 22 14.87 -2.13 -23.79
CA LEU A 22 14.73 -3.31 -22.91
C LEU A 22 14.94 -2.95 -21.44
N MET A 23 15.90 -2.06 -21.15
CA MET A 23 16.19 -1.62 -19.79
C MET A 23 15.04 -0.78 -19.22
N VAL A 24 14.46 0.11 -20.03
CA VAL A 24 13.29 0.91 -19.64
C VAL A 24 12.11 0.00 -19.32
N LEU A 25 11.85 -1.01 -20.15
CA LEU A 25 10.78 -1.99 -19.91
C LEU A 25 11.05 -2.84 -18.67
N ALA A 26 12.27 -3.34 -18.50
CA ALA A 26 12.66 -4.14 -17.35
C ALA A 26 12.46 -3.37 -16.05
N PHE A 27 12.98 -2.14 -15.95
CA PHE A 27 12.81 -1.29 -14.76
C PHE A 27 11.36 -0.85 -14.55
N GLY A 28 10.63 -0.54 -15.63
CA GLY A 28 9.22 -0.18 -15.55
C GLY A 28 8.38 -1.31 -14.96
N ILE A 29 8.55 -2.54 -15.44
CA ILE A 29 7.80 -3.71 -14.97
C ILE A 29 8.19 -4.07 -13.54
N THR A 30 9.48 -4.05 -13.18
CA THR A 30 9.92 -4.41 -11.82
C THR A 30 9.43 -3.42 -10.78
N GLU A 31 9.53 -2.11 -11.05
CA GLU A 31 9.04 -1.09 -10.12
C GLU A 31 7.52 -1.08 -10.02
N PHE A 32 6.82 -1.27 -11.14
CA PHE A 32 5.36 -1.40 -11.12
C PHE A 32 4.92 -2.64 -10.31
N GLY A 33 5.58 -3.79 -10.51
CA GLY A 33 5.31 -5.00 -9.73
C GLY A 33 5.54 -4.79 -8.23
N ARG A 34 6.61 -4.10 -7.86
CA ARG A 34 6.91 -3.75 -6.45
C ARG A 34 5.86 -2.79 -5.87
N ALA A 35 5.42 -1.80 -6.65
CA ALA A 35 4.36 -0.87 -6.22
C ALA A 35 3.03 -1.60 -5.99
N VAL A 36 2.63 -2.49 -6.91
CA VAL A 36 1.40 -3.30 -6.78
C VAL A 36 1.48 -4.24 -5.58
N TYR A 37 2.64 -4.86 -5.34
CA TYR A 37 2.86 -5.69 -4.15
C TYR A 37 2.64 -4.89 -2.86
N GLN A 38 3.25 -3.70 -2.75
CA GLN A 38 3.10 -2.83 -1.59
C GLN A 38 1.65 -2.35 -1.40
N TYR A 39 0.98 -1.96 -2.49
CA TYR A 39 -0.43 -1.58 -2.45
C TYR A 39 -1.31 -2.71 -1.90
N ASN A 40 -1.11 -3.94 -2.38
CA ASN A 40 -1.86 -5.10 -1.92
C ASN A 40 -1.57 -5.46 -0.46
N ALA A 41 -0.31 -5.35 -0.02
CA ALA A 41 0.07 -5.55 1.37
C ALA A 41 -0.65 -4.54 2.28
N LEU A 42 -0.66 -3.26 1.93
CA LEU A 42 -1.38 -2.22 2.67
C LEU A 42 -2.89 -2.45 2.63
N ALA A 43 -3.46 -2.79 1.48
CA ALA A 43 -4.88 -3.06 1.34
C ALA A 43 -5.33 -4.28 2.16
N LYS A 44 -4.47 -5.28 2.33
CA LYS A 44 -4.72 -6.39 3.24
C LYS A 44 -4.66 -5.94 4.69
N GLY A 45 -3.59 -5.25 5.09
CA GLY A 45 -3.42 -4.73 6.46
C GLY A 45 -4.57 -3.84 6.91
N VAL A 46 -5.05 -2.94 6.04
CA VAL A 46 -6.21 -2.07 6.30
C VAL A 46 -7.49 -2.87 6.51
N ARG A 47 -7.74 -3.93 5.74
CA ARG A 47 -8.90 -4.81 5.92
C ARG A 47 -8.81 -5.60 7.23
N ASP A 48 -7.62 -6.11 7.55
CA ASP A 48 -7.39 -6.85 8.79
C ASP A 48 -7.57 -5.95 10.01
N ALA A 49 -7.09 -4.70 9.95
CA ALA A 49 -7.29 -3.69 10.99
C ALA A 49 -8.77 -3.27 11.14
N ALA A 50 -9.50 -3.07 10.04
CA ALA A 50 -10.94 -2.78 10.09
C ALA A 50 -11.73 -3.96 10.69
N ARG A 51 -11.36 -5.20 10.35
CA ARG A 51 -11.95 -6.41 10.94
C ARG A 51 -11.62 -6.54 12.42
N TYR A 52 -10.41 -6.18 12.84
CA TYR A 52 -10.05 -6.15 14.25
C TYR A 52 -10.94 -5.16 15.00
N LEU A 53 -11.03 -3.90 14.54
CA LEU A 53 -11.84 -2.87 15.18
C LEU A 53 -13.35 -3.13 15.15
N SER A 54 -13.85 -3.92 14.20
CA SER A 54 -15.26 -4.31 14.18
C SER A 54 -15.72 -5.05 15.45
N GLN A 55 -14.78 -5.63 16.20
CA GLN A 55 -15.04 -6.41 17.42
C GLN A 55 -14.94 -5.57 18.71
N TYR A 56 -14.53 -4.30 18.61
CA TYR A 56 -14.32 -3.42 19.76
C TYR A 56 -15.22 -2.20 19.72
N ALA A 57 -15.59 -1.71 20.89
CA ALA A 57 -16.30 -0.46 21.05
C ALA A 57 -15.45 0.72 20.50
N PRO A 58 -16.08 1.74 19.94
CA PRO A 58 -15.37 2.89 19.37
C PRO A 58 -14.67 3.72 20.44
N GLY A 59 -13.60 4.41 20.02
CA GLY A 59 -12.83 5.31 20.90
C GLY A 59 -11.85 4.65 21.87
N ASP A 60 -11.76 3.32 21.94
CA ASP A 60 -10.73 2.67 22.74
C ASP A 60 -9.33 2.86 22.11
N ALA A 61 -8.47 3.63 22.78
CA ALA A 61 -7.14 3.96 22.28
C ALA A 61 -6.26 2.71 22.10
N ALA A 62 -6.39 1.71 22.99
CA ALA A 62 -5.56 0.51 22.93
C ALA A 62 -5.87 -0.33 21.68
N SER A 63 -7.16 -0.57 21.39
CA SER A 63 -7.56 -1.27 20.16
C SER A 63 -7.25 -0.47 18.90
N GLN A 64 -7.35 0.86 18.92
CA GLN A 64 -6.92 1.70 17.80
C GLN A 64 -5.41 1.59 17.53
N ASP A 65 -4.57 1.58 18.56
CA ASP A 65 -3.13 1.46 18.39
C ASP A 65 -2.71 0.04 17.93
N ALA A 66 -3.40 -0.99 18.43
CA ALA A 66 -3.26 -2.35 17.91
C ALA A 66 -3.67 -2.45 16.43
N ALA A 67 -4.77 -1.79 16.04
CA ALA A 67 -5.22 -1.72 14.64
C ALA A 67 -4.21 -1.00 13.74
N LYS A 68 -3.64 0.13 14.18
CA LYS A 68 -2.56 0.81 13.43
C LYS A 68 -1.35 -0.10 13.26
N SER A 69 -0.98 -0.83 14.32
CA SER A 69 0.13 -1.80 14.29
C SER A 69 -0.12 -2.93 13.27
N LEU A 70 -1.37 -3.42 13.18
CA LEU A 70 -1.75 -4.44 12.18
C LEU A 70 -1.51 -3.95 10.75
N VAL A 71 -1.78 -2.68 10.45
CA VAL A 71 -1.49 -2.11 9.12
C VAL A 71 0.03 -1.97 8.89
N VAL A 72 0.78 -1.55 9.91
CA VAL A 72 2.21 -1.24 9.79
C VAL A 72 3.06 -2.51 9.68
N CYS A 73 2.86 -3.49 10.56
CA CYS A 73 3.71 -4.68 10.68
C CYS A 73 2.95 -6.02 10.66
N GLY A 74 1.62 -6.02 10.51
CA GLY A 74 0.81 -7.25 10.48
C GLY A 74 0.62 -7.93 11.84
N ARG A 75 0.94 -7.24 12.94
CA ARG A 75 0.78 -7.70 14.32
C ARG A 75 0.14 -6.60 15.17
N THR A 76 -0.48 -6.95 16.29
CA THR A 76 -1.07 -5.98 17.23
C THR A 76 -0.02 -5.18 18.01
N ASP A 77 1.26 -5.58 17.93
CA ASP A 77 2.40 -4.85 18.46
C ASP A 77 3.56 -4.96 17.47
N CYS A 78 4.13 -3.81 17.09
CA CYS A 78 5.27 -3.70 16.17
C CYS A 78 6.62 -3.53 16.88
N THR A 79 6.69 -3.77 18.19
CA THR A 79 7.93 -3.65 18.96
C THR A 79 9.02 -4.56 18.36
N LYS A 80 10.10 -3.94 17.88
CA LYS A 80 11.24 -4.61 17.19
C LYS A 80 10.87 -5.37 15.91
N VAL A 81 9.72 -5.06 15.29
CA VAL A 81 9.30 -5.65 14.02
C VAL A 81 9.40 -4.58 12.93
N PRO A 82 10.10 -4.84 11.81
CA PRO A 82 10.14 -3.90 10.70
C PRO A 82 8.74 -3.75 10.06
N PRO A 83 8.45 -2.61 9.42
CA PRO A 83 7.18 -2.44 8.72
C PRO A 83 7.08 -3.41 7.52
N LEU A 84 5.86 -3.85 7.22
CA LEU A 84 5.56 -4.72 6.06
C LEU A 84 5.99 -4.06 4.74
N VAL A 85 5.87 -2.74 4.70
CA VAL A 85 6.21 -1.91 3.54
C VAL A 85 7.19 -0.83 3.98
N PRO A 86 8.32 -0.64 3.27
CA PRO A 86 9.27 0.43 3.59
C PRO A 86 8.60 1.80 3.59
N GLY A 87 8.93 2.64 4.58
CA GLY A 87 8.35 3.97 4.73
C GLY A 87 6.96 4.00 5.40
N MET A 88 6.40 2.84 5.75
CA MET A 88 5.14 2.79 6.48
C MET A 88 5.34 3.15 7.96
N SER A 89 4.42 3.94 8.50
CA SER A 89 4.39 4.34 9.92
C SER A 89 2.95 4.55 10.39
N SER A 90 2.74 4.53 11.71
CA SER A 90 1.40 4.67 12.31
C SER A 90 0.76 6.04 12.07
N SER A 91 1.52 7.07 11.72
CA SER A 91 1.01 8.42 11.42
C SER A 91 0.23 8.50 10.11
N LEU A 92 0.54 7.61 9.17
CA LEU A 92 -0.15 7.47 7.88
C LEU A 92 -1.48 6.73 8.02
N VAL A 93 -1.70 6.01 9.13
CA VAL A 93 -2.94 5.29 9.40
C VAL A 93 -3.91 6.18 10.15
N LYS A 94 -5.13 6.35 9.63
CA LYS A 94 -6.23 7.01 10.31
C LYS A 94 -7.34 6.01 10.57
N VAL A 95 -7.93 6.15 11.76
CA VAL A 95 -9.14 5.43 12.14
C VAL A 95 -10.27 6.46 12.18
N ARG A 96 -11.40 6.10 11.58
CA ARG A 96 -12.67 6.86 11.61
C ARG A 96 -13.74 5.95 12.15
N ASP A 97 -14.47 6.42 13.14
CA ASP A 97 -15.52 5.71 13.85
C ASP A 97 -16.62 6.71 14.25
N ARG A 98 -17.66 6.24 14.93
CA ARG A 98 -18.78 7.09 15.36
C ARG A 98 -18.38 8.27 16.27
N ILE A 99 -17.22 8.19 16.94
CA ILE A 99 -16.77 9.23 17.88
C ILE A 99 -15.99 10.30 17.13
N SER A 100 -15.07 9.87 16.26
CA SER A 100 -14.23 10.77 15.47
C SER A 100 -14.98 11.44 14.32
N ASP A 101 -15.95 10.77 13.70
CA ASP A 101 -16.78 11.32 12.63
C ASP A 101 -18.22 10.79 12.73
N PRO A 102 -19.03 11.33 13.66
CA PRO A 102 -20.38 10.84 13.89
C PRO A 102 -21.30 10.97 12.68
N ALA A 103 -21.08 11.97 11.81
CA ALA A 103 -21.96 12.24 10.68
C ALA A 103 -21.96 11.10 9.65
N GLN A 104 -20.80 10.45 9.45
CA GLN A 104 -20.64 9.39 8.46
C GLN A 104 -20.64 7.97 9.05
N PHE A 105 -20.40 7.84 10.36
CA PHE A 105 -20.13 6.54 10.98
C PHE A 105 -21.08 6.16 12.12
N ASN A 106 -21.93 7.08 12.59
CA ASN A 106 -22.94 6.81 13.60
C ASN A 106 -24.31 6.51 12.96
N LEU A 107 -25.04 5.54 13.52
CA LEU A 107 -26.45 5.24 13.21
C LEU A 107 -26.80 5.23 11.70
N GLN A 108 -25.95 4.60 10.89
CA GLN A 108 -26.13 4.54 9.45
C GLN A 108 -27.33 3.65 9.08
N PRO A 109 -28.28 4.15 8.28
CA PRO A 109 -29.51 3.42 7.99
C PRO A 109 -29.26 2.25 7.03
N THR A 110 -29.85 1.10 7.33
CA THR A 110 -29.79 -0.11 6.48
C THR A 110 -31.13 -0.45 5.81
N GLY A 111 -32.15 0.38 6.03
CA GLY A 111 -33.53 0.11 5.62
C GLY A 111 -34.28 -0.86 6.54
N ARG A 112 -33.59 -1.56 7.46
CA ARG A 112 -34.20 -2.44 8.48
C ARG A 112 -33.75 -2.11 9.91
N GLY A 113 -32.94 -1.07 10.07
CA GLY A 113 -32.36 -0.64 11.33
C GLY A 113 -31.20 0.31 11.08
N VAL A 114 -30.35 0.47 12.09
CA VAL A 114 -29.16 1.32 12.06
C VAL A 114 -27.93 0.53 12.49
N VAL A 115 -26.78 0.84 11.90
CA VAL A 115 -25.48 0.25 12.26
C VAL A 115 -24.45 1.35 12.47
N ASN A 116 -23.48 1.11 13.35
CA ASN A 116 -22.29 1.95 13.43
C ASN A 116 -21.20 1.38 12.53
N LEU A 117 -20.37 2.25 11.98
CA LEU A 117 -19.30 1.88 11.06
C LEU A 117 -17.95 2.26 11.65
N VAL A 118 -16.92 1.52 11.25
CA VAL A 118 -15.51 1.87 11.46
C VAL A 118 -14.78 1.78 10.14
N ARG A 119 -13.92 2.75 9.86
CA ARG A 119 -13.02 2.76 8.71
C ARG A 119 -11.59 2.91 9.17
N VAL A 120 -10.73 2.08 8.61
CA VAL A 120 -9.29 2.26 8.65
C VAL A 120 -8.84 2.75 7.28
N GLU A 121 -8.01 3.77 7.24
CA GLU A 121 -7.47 4.34 6.02
C GLU A 121 -5.97 4.60 6.14
N VAL A 122 -5.22 4.34 5.06
CA VAL A 122 -3.83 4.77 4.90
C VAL A 122 -3.82 5.95 3.95
N VAL A 123 -3.29 7.08 4.41
CA VAL A 123 -3.29 8.35 3.68
C VAL A 123 -1.87 8.87 3.53
N GLY A 124 -1.50 9.30 2.32
CA GLY A 124 -0.20 9.93 2.05
C GLY A 124 0.97 8.96 1.95
N PHE A 125 0.73 7.66 1.83
CA PHE A 125 1.80 6.69 1.61
C PHE A 125 2.45 6.95 0.24
N THR A 126 3.78 7.03 0.24
CA THR A 126 4.57 7.29 -0.97
C THR A 126 5.47 6.09 -1.27
N PHE A 127 5.25 5.46 -2.41
CA PHE A 127 6.15 4.47 -2.97
C PHE A 127 7.45 5.17 -3.41
N ALA A 128 8.55 4.86 -2.73
CA ALA A 128 9.88 5.33 -3.08
C ALA A 128 10.49 4.41 -4.14
N SER A 129 10.78 4.96 -5.32
CA SER A 129 11.38 4.23 -6.44
C SER A 129 12.84 3.88 -6.16
N ALA A 130 13.26 2.67 -6.55
CA ALA A 130 14.66 2.25 -6.47
C ALA A 130 15.49 2.81 -7.64
N VAL A 131 14.83 3.20 -8.73
CA VAL A 131 15.43 3.72 -9.96
C VAL A 131 14.76 5.05 -10.35
N PRO A 132 14.95 6.13 -9.56
CA PRO A 132 14.24 7.40 -9.73
C PRO A 132 14.48 8.08 -11.09
N GLY A 133 15.57 7.73 -11.78
CA GLY A 133 15.86 8.23 -13.14
C GLY A 133 14.93 7.66 -14.23
N PHE A 134 14.31 6.50 -14.00
CA PHE A 134 13.38 5.87 -14.95
C PHE A 134 11.94 5.92 -14.45
N VAL A 135 11.72 5.63 -13.16
CA VAL A 135 10.39 5.61 -12.54
C VAL A 135 10.40 6.56 -11.35
N ARG A 136 9.52 7.56 -11.36
CA ARG A 136 9.40 8.52 -10.24
C ARG A 136 8.65 7.90 -9.05
N ASN A 137 8.79 8.52 -7.89
CA ASN A 137 8.01 8.15 -6.71
C ASN A 137 6.50 8.31 -6.99
N ILE A 138 5.69 7.42 -6.42
CA ILE A 138 4.24 7.39 -6.62
C ILE A 138 3.57 7.61 -5.28
N VAL A 139 2.72 8.62 -5.18
CA VAL A 139 1.85 8.80 -4.01
C VAL A 139 0.60 7.96 -4.23
N PHE A 140 0.34 7.00 -3.34
CA PHE A 140 -0.87 6.21 -3.43
C PHE A 140 -2.08 7.03 -2.98
N GLY A 141 -3.20 6.84 -3.68
CA GLY A 141 -4.49 7.32 -3.19
C GLY A 141 -4.86 6.67 -1.85
N PRO A 142 -5.83 7.21 -1.11
CA PRO A 142 -6.25 6.64 0.17
C PRO A 142 -6.67 5.17 0.03
N ILE A 143 -6.00 4.29 0.77
CA ILE A 143 -6.33 2.86 0.84
C ILE A 143 -7.18 2.65 2.08
N GLN A 144 -8.44 2.28 1.90
CA GLN A 144 -9.40 2.24 3.00
C GLN A 144 -10.27 0.98 2.99
N ALA A 145 -10.69 0.55 4.17
CA ALA A 145 -11.71 -0.49 4.36
C ALA A 145 -12.68 -0.04 5.46
N THR A 146 -13.97 -0.24 5.23
CA THR A 146 -15.04 0.10 6.17
C THR A 146 -15.79 -1.17 6.55
N MET A 147 -16.09 -1.34 7.84
CA MET A 147 -16.87 -2.46 8.37
C MET A 147 -17.90 -1.97 9.38
N VAL A 148 -18.92 -2.80 9.64
CA VAL A 148 -19.82 -2.58 10.77
C VAL A 148 -19.03 -2.73 12.07
N GLN A 149 -19.30 -1.86 13.04
CA GLN A 149 -18.65 -1.87 14.34
C GLN A 149 -19.60 -2.38 15.42
N ALA A 150 -19.09 -3.25 16.30
CA ALA A 150 -19.78 -3.66 17.51
C ALA A 150 -20.01 -2.47 18.45
N LEU A 151 -21.18 -2.45 19.08
CA LEU A 151 -21.76 -1.32 19.82
C LEU A 151 -20.86 -0.74 20.91
#